data_AF-A0A0F8WEE8-F1
#
_entry.id   AF-A0A0F8WEE8-F1
#
_cell.length_a   1.000
_cell.length_b   1.000
_cell.length_c   1.000
_cell.angle_alpha   90.00
_cell.angle_beta   90.00
_cell.angle_gamma   90.00
#
_symmetry.space_group_name_H-M   'P 1'
#
loop_
_entity.id
_entity.type
_entity.pdbx_description
1 polymer ?
#
loop_
_entity_poly.entity_id
_entity_poly.type
_entity_poly.pdbx_seq_one_letter_code
_entity_poly.pdbx_strand_id
1 'polypeptide(L)' 'VATESEDEEIASEIVTGLEQLAFRIQGEYAFNLECKGFKWNTSVGGTSPLDTAIATTTNWTKSVTENKDLAGVRILVQ' A
#
# COMPACT_ATOMS: atom_id res chain seq x y z
N VAL A 1 9.81 -0.86 6.33
CA VAL A 1 10.37 -1.31 5.03
C VAL A 1 9.18 -1.78 4.23
N ALA A 2 8.85 -1.09 3.14
CA ALA A 2 7.91 -1.65 2.16
C ALA A 2 8.65 -2.80 1.50
N THR A 3 8.10 -4.00 1.60
CA THR A 3 8.66 -5.17 0.93
C THR A 3 7.94 -5.30 -0.40
N GLU A 4 8.69 -5.27 -1.49
CA GLU A 4 8.12 -5.48 -2.81
C GLU A 4 7.61 -6.92 -2.94
N SER A 5 6.43 -7.07 -3.55
CA SER A 5 5.75 -8.36 -3.66
C SER A 5 6.13 -9.09 -4.95
N GLU A 6 6.51 -8.37 -5.99
CA GLU A 6 6.79 -8.90 -7.33
C GLU A 6 8.03 -8.22 -7.91
N ASP A 7 8.58 -8.76 -9.00
CA ASP A 7 9.71 -8.16 -9.72
C ASP A 7 9.29 -6.86 -10.43
N GLU A 8 10.11 -5.82 -10.28
CA GLU A 8 9.87 -4.50 -10.90
C GLU A 8 10.34 -4.50 -12.37
N GLU A 9 9.41 -4.21 -13.30
CA GLU A 9 9.73 -3.99 -14.72
C GLU A 9 9.65 -2.48 -15.01
N ILE A 10 10.78 -1.87 -15.34
CA ILE A 10 10.85 -0.46 -15.74
C ILE A 10 11.38 -0.33 -17.17
N ALA A 11 10.55 0.21 -18.05
CA ALA A 11 10.98 0.68 -19.36
C ALA A 11 11.35 2.17 -19.28
N SER A 12 12.53 2.52 -19.78
CA SER A 12 12.95 3.92 -19.91
C SER A 12 13.49 4.23 -21.31
N GLU A 13 13.17 5.42 -21.81
CA GLU A 13 13.58 5.89 -23.14
C GLU A 13 14.01 7.37 -23.05
N ILE A 14 15.20 7.66 -23.59
CA ILE A 14 15.64 9.03 -23.86
C ILE A 14 15.09 9.45 -25.22
N VAL A 15 14.23 10.46 -25.22
CA VAL A 15 13.63 11.02 -26.44
C VAL A 15 14.47 12.22 -26.88
N THR A 16 15.05 12.10 -28.07
CA THR A 16 15.86 13.14 -28.72
C THR A 16 15.12 13.73 -29.92
N GLY A 17 15.58 14.86 -30.45
CA GLY A 17 14.96 15.53 -31.62
C GLY A 17 13.82 16.50 -31.29
N LEU A 18 13.57 16.74 -30.00
CA LEU A 18 12.73 17.83 -29.50
C LEU A 18 13.62 19.05 -29.18
N GLU A 19 13.00 20.21 -28.99
CA GLU A 19 13.70 21.43 -28.52
C GLU A 19 14.46 21.16 -27.21
N GLN A 20 13.87 20.36 -26.32
CA GLN A 20 14.42 19.98 -25.03
C GLN A 20 14.56 18.45 -24.94
N LEU A 21 15.58 17.96 -24.23
CA LEU A 21 15.71 16.54 -23.91
C LEU A 21 14.48 16.07 -23.10
N ALA A 22 13.89 14.96 -23.52
CA ALA A 22 12.78 14.35 -22.81
C ALA A 22 13.14 12.93 -22.39
N PHE A 23 12.57 12.49 -21.27
CA PHE A 23 12.78 11.16 -20.70
C PHE A 23 11.42 10.53 -20.45
N ARG A 24 11.19 9.33 -20.97
CA ARG A 24 9.96 8.56 -20.73
C ARG A 24 10.29 7.41 -19.79
N ILE A 25 9.44 7.21 -18.80
CA ILE A 25 9.53 6.12 -17.84
C ILE A 25 8.16 5.48 -17.73
N GLN A 26 8.11 4.16 -17.80
CA GLN A 26 6.95 3.36 -17.46
C GLN A 26 7.41 2.25 -16.53
N GLY A 27 6.74 2.07 -15.41
CA GLY A 27 7.05 1.03 -14.43
C GLY A 27 5.80 0.39 -13.88
N GLU A 28 5.89 -0.90 -13.55
CA GLU A 28 4.90 -1.65 -12.78
C GLU A 28 5.48 -1.98 -11.40
N TYR A 29 4.67 -1.77 -10.36
CA TYR A 29 5.09 -1.89 -8.96
C TYR A 29 4.09 -2.73 -8.18
N ALA A 30 4.60 -3.56 -7.29
CA ALA A 30 3.80 -4.29 -6.32
C ALA A 30 4.51 -4.28 -4.96
N PHE A 31 3.80 -3.88 -3.92
CA PHE A 31 4.34 -3.88 -2.56
C PHE A 31 3.32 -4.44 -1.56
N ASN A 32 3.85 -5.01 -0.49
CA ASN A 32 3.04 -5.50 0.61
C ASN A 32 2.85 -4.40 1.67
N LEU A 33 1.60 -4.25 2.13
CA LEU A 33 1.23 -3.34 3.20
C LEU A 33 0.58 -4.12 4.35
N GLU A 34 1.05 -3.88 5.57
CA GLU A 34 0.54 -4.52 6.77
C GLU A 34 0.23 -3.50 7.86
N CYS A 35 -0.85 -3.74 8.60
CA CYS A 35 -1.21 -2.96 9.78
C CYS A 35 -1.17 -3.85 11.02
N LYS A 36 -0.33 -3.50 12.00
CA LYS A 36 -0.14 -4.34 13.20
C LYS A 36 -1.46 -4.58 13.94
N GLY A 37 -1.82 -5.85 14.06
CA GLY A 37 -3.04 -6.31 14.74
C GLY A 37 -4.28 -6.37 13.86
N PHE A 38 -4.15 -6.06 12.57
CA PHE A 38 -5.23 -6.13 11.58
C PHE A 38 -4.84 -7.01 10.39
N LYS A 39 -5.84 -7.63 9.78
CA LYS A 39 -5.73 -8.38 8.54
C LYS A 39 -6.52 -7.68 7.44
N TRP A 40 -5.95 -7.61 6.25
CA TRP A 40 -6.69 -7.14 5.08
C TRP A 40 -7.85 -8.09 4.76
N ASN A 41 -9.04 -7.55 4.53
CA ASN A 41 -10.22 -8.32 4.14
C ASN A 41 -10.39 -8.27 2.63
N THR A 42 -9.88 -9.29 1.93
CA THR A 42 -9.95 -9.39 0.46
C THR A 42 -11.39 -9.48 -0.08
N SER A 43 -12.36 -9.92 0.73
CA SER A 43 -13.77 -9.98 0.32
C SER A 43 -14.41 -8.60 0.20
N VAL A 44 -13.91 -7.60 0.92
CA VAL A 44 -14.48 -6.24 0.93
C VAL A 44 -13.54 -5.25 0.25
N GLY A 45 -12.24 -5.34 0.55
CA GLY A 45 -11.21 -4.46 0.01
C GLY A 45 -10.65 -4.86 -1.36
N GLY A 46 -10.90 -6.10 -1.81
CA GLY A 46 -10.40 -6.61 -3.08
C GLY A 46 -8.92 -7.02 -3.05
N THR A 47 -8.46 -7.61 -4.16
CA THR A 47 -7.10 -8.17 -4.30
C THR A 47 -6.06 -7.12 -4.72
N SER A 48 -6.46 -6.13 -5.52
CA SER A 48 -5.62 -5.00 -5.94
C SER A 48 -6.34 -3.70 -5.57
N PRO A 49 -6.16 -3.21 -4.33
CA PRO A 49 -6.92 -2.08 -3.82
C PRO A 49 -6.43 -0.74 -4.36
N LEU A 50 -7.37 0.18 -4.57
CA LEU A 50 -7.08 1.60 -4.71
C LEU A 50 -6.69 2.20 -3.34
N ASP A 51 -5.96 3.30 -3.35
CA ASP A 51 -5.55 4.01 -2.12
C ASP A 51 -6.75 4.35 -1.19
N THR A 52 -7.89 4.71 -1.78
CA THR A 52 -9.14 4.96 -1.01
C THR A 52 -9.64 3.72 -0.28
N ALA A 53 -9.47 2.53 -0.85
CA ALA A 53 -9.83 1.27 -0.21
C ALA A 53 -8.89 0.94 0.95
N ILE A 54 -7.59 1.25 0.81
CA ILE A 54 -6.58 1.07 1.86
C ILE A 54 -6.91 1.95 3.08
N ALA A 55 -7.31 3.20 2.83
CA ALA A 55 -7.67 4.16 3.88
C ALA A 55 -9.01 3.84 4.59
N THR A 56 -9.81 2.92 4.04
CA THR A 56 -11.14 2.59 4.57
C THR A 56 -11.04 1.55 5.67
N THR A 57 -11.39 1.92 6.91
CA THR A 57 -11.21 1.07 8.11
C THR A 57 -12.02 -0.22 8.10
N THR A 58 -13.18 -0.26 7.43
CA THR A 58 -14.02 -1.47 7.33
C THR A 58 -13.40 -2.57 6.47
N ASN A 59 -12.38 -2.24 5.65
CA ASN A 59 -11.64 -3.22 4.84
C ASN A 59 -10.55 -3.94 5.66
N TRP A 60 -10.34 -3.53 6.92
CA TRP A 60 -9.38 -4.13 7.84
C TRP A 60 -10.12 -4.84 8.98
N THR A 61 -9.79 -6.11 9.20
CA THR A 61 -10.38 -6.91 10.29
C THR A 61 -9.39 -7.04 11.44
N LYS A 62 -9.80 -6.65 12.65
CA LYS A 62 -8.97 -6.84 13.86
C LYS A 62 -8.68 -8.33 14.06
N SER A 63 -7.42 -8.69 14.20
CA SER A 63 -6.97 -10.08 14.36
C SER A 63 -6.46 -10.41 15.77
N VAL A 64 -6.37 -9.43 16.65
CA VAL A 64 -5.91 -9.61 18.04
C VAL A 64 -7.07 -9.47 19.02
N THR A 65 -7.01 -10.17 20.16
CA THR A 65 -8.07 -10.16 21.17
C THR A 65 -8.10 -8.82 21.91
N GLU A 66 -6.97 -8.44 22.52
CA GLU A 66 -6.89 -7.23 23.34
C GLU A 66 -6.54 -6.00 22.50
N ASN A 67 -7.01 -4.83 22.91
CA ASN A 67 -6.63 -3.57 22.23
C ASN A 67 -5.16 -3.20 22.50
N LYS A 68 -4.55 -3.76 23.54
CA LYS A 68 -3.14 -3.52 23.91
C LYS A 68 -2.15 -4.09 22.91
N ASP A 69 -2.58 -5.04 22.09
CA ASP A 69 -1.74 -5.71 21.09
C ASP A 69 -1.73 -4.99 19.74
N LEU A 70 -2.49 -3.90 19.61
CA LEU A 70 -2.53 -3.05 18.41
C LEU A 70 -1.27 -2.18 18.29
N ALA A 71 -1.16 -1.42 17.18
CA ALA A 71 -0.06 -0.49 16.93
C ALA A 71 0.11 0.61 18.00
N GLY A 72 -0.88 0.80 18.87
CA GLY A 72 -0.83 1.70 20.03
C GLY A 72 -2.13 1.65 20.82
N VAL A 73 -2.12 2.28 22.00
CA VAL A 73 -3.31 2.44 22.85
C VAL A 73 -3.52 3.91 23.18
N ARG A 74 -4.78 4.35 23.17
CA ARG A 74 -5.19 5.66 23.69
C ARG A 74 -5.85 5.47 25.05
N ILE A 75 -5.33 6.15 26.07
CA ILE A 75 -5.99 6.24 27.37
C ILE A 75 -7.01 7.37 27.32
N LEU A 76 -8.25 7.08 27.71
CA LEU A 76 -9.29 8.07 27.91
C LEU A 76 -9.39 8.36 29.41
N VAL A 77 -9.29 9.63 29.77
CA VAL A 77 -9.69 10.09 31.11
C VAL A 77 -11.19 10.37 31.05
N GLN A 78 -11.95 9.74 31.95
CA GLN A 78 -13.37 10.03 32.18
C GLN A 78 -13.55 11.20 33.12
#